data_AF-A0A1I5GNK5-F1
#
_entry.id   AF-A0A1I5GNK5-F1
#
_cell.length_a   1.000
_cell.length_b   1.000
_cell.length_c   1.000
_cell.angle_alpha   90.00
_cell.angle_beta   90.00
_cell.angle_gamma   90.00
#
_symmetry.space_group_name_H-M   'P 1'
#
loop_
_entity.id
_entity.type
_entity.pdbx_description
1 polymer ?
#
loop_
_entity_poly.entity_id
_entity_poly.type
_entity_poly.pdbx_seq_one_letter_code
_entity_poly.pdbx_strand_id
1 'polypeptide(L)'
;MSSWVDELAATPLAERARFLEQMVVGEFKVWLLMEPSDEFPLEQSYFELGLTSLGATEIKETLEARLGQPVQSATLFNNPTAAHLLKHLREEVLAEHFPTGTAAPATPDSSAESRRALVGSLLDELYQN
;
A
#
# COMPACT_ATOMS: atom_id res chain seq x y z
N MET A 1 -16.20 10.80 -12.49
CA MET A 1 -15.20 10.98 -11.42
C MET A 1 -13.86 10.72 -12.08
N SER A 2 -12.97 11.71 -12.11
CA SER A 2 -11.63 11.52 -12.67
C SER A 2 -10.91 10.43 -11.86
N SER A 3 -10.23 9.52 -12.54
CA SER A 3 -9.40 8.52 -11.88
C SER A 3 -8.14 9.21 -11.34
N TRP A 4 -7.67 8.80 -10.17
CA TRP A 4 -6.39 9.29 -9.62
C TRP A 4 -5.24 9.12 -10.61
N VAL A 5 -5.30 8.08 -11.44
CA VAL A 5 -4.31 7.79 -12.48
C VAL A 5 -4.29 8.88 -13.56
N ASP A 6 -5.46 9.40 -13.94
CA ASP A 6 -5.62 10.46 -14.94
C ASP A 6 -5.10 11.81 -14.39
N GLU A 7 -5.45 12.14 -13.15
CA GLU A 7 -4.94 13.34 -12.46
C GLU A 7 -3.42 13.27 -12.25
N LEU A 8 -2.90 12.09 -11.88
CA LEU A 8 -1.46 11.85 -11.75
C LEU A 8 -0.77 12.00 -13.11
N ALA A 9 -1.35 11.50 -14.20
CA ALA A 9 -0.81 11.65 -15.55
C ALA A 9 -0.75 13.12 -15.99
N ALA A 10 -1.76 13.92 -15.64
CA ALA A 10 -1.81 15.36 -15.90
C ALA A 10 -0.85 16.18 -15.02
N THR A 11 -0.42 15.63 -13.88
CA THR A 11 0.51 16.28 -12.95
C THR A 11 1.97 16.16 -13.43
N PRO A 12 2.81 17.21 -13.28
CA PRO A 12 4.24 17.14 -13.59
C PRO A 12 4.97 16.06 -12.78
N LEU A 13 5.96 15.38 -13.38
CA LEU A 13 6.67 14.27 -12.74
C LEU A 13 7.23 14.60 -11.36
N ALA A 14 7.74 15.82 -11.17
CA ALA A 14 8.28 16.29 -9.89
C ALA A 14 7.21 16.42 -8.79
N GLU A 15 5.95 16.62 -9.17
CA GLU A 15 4.83 16.83 -8.26
C GLU A 15 3.98 15.56 -8.06
N ARG A 16 4.05 14.60 -8.99
CA ARG A 16 3.32 13.31 -8.89
C ARG A 16 3.53 12.60 -7.56
N ALA A 17 4.76 12.61 -7.03
CA ALA A 17 5.06 11.95 -5.77
C ALA A 17 4.34 12.61 -4.58
N ARG A 18 4.35 13.95 -4.52
CA ARG A 18 3.62 14.72 -3.50
C ARG A 18 2.11 14.62 -3.66
N PHE A 19 1.62 14.57 -4.89
CA PHE A 19 0.19 14.40 -5.16
C PHE A 19 -0.31 13.04 -4.68
N LEU A 20 0.41 11.96 -5.02
CA LEU A 20 0.09 10.61 -4.56
C LEU A 20 0.14 10.53 -3.01
N GLU A 21 1.17 11.09 -2.41
CA GLU A 21 1.31 11.15 -0.95
C GLU A 21 0.12 11.85 -0.30
N GLN A 22 -0.27 13.03 -0.77
CA GLN A 22 -1.41 13.76 -0.23
C GLN A 22 -2.72 12.98 -0.33
N MET A 23 -2.96 12.31 -1.47
CA MET A 23 -4.17 11.51 -1.65
C MET A 23 -4.21 10.31 -0.70
N VAL A 24 -3.12 9.56 -0.60
CA VAL A 24 -3.03 8.39 0.29
C VAL A 24 -3.15 8.82 1.74
N VAL A 25 -2.38 9.83 2.17
CA VAL A 25 -2.43 10.37 3.55
C VAL A 25 -3.81 10.92 3.88
N GLY A 26 -4.49 11.56 2.91
CA GLY A 26 -5.86 12.04 3.08
C GLY A 26 -6.82 10.92 3.47
N GLU A 27 -6.75 9.77 2.82
CA GLU A 27 -7.56 8.60 3.17
C GLU A 27 -7.24 8.08 4.58
N PHE A 28 -5.96 8.00 4.96
CA PHE A 28 -5.58 7.61 6.33
C PHE A 28 -6.12 8.59 7.37
N LYS A 29 -6.01 9.90 7.13
CA LYS A 29 -6.51 10.92 8.06
C LYS A 29 -8.01 10.82 8.28
N VAL A 30 -8.78 10.55 7.21
CA VAL A 30 -10.24 10.34 7.32
C VAL A 30 -10.55 9.16 8.24
N TRP A 31 -9.85 8.04 8.07
CA TRP A 31 -10.04 6.85 8.91
C TRP A 31 -9.59 7.03 10.35
N LEU A 32 -8.56 7.84 10.57
CA LEU A 32 -8.03 8.17 11.89
C LEU A 32 -8.75 9.34 12.56
N LEU A 33 -9.76 9.91 11.91
CA LEU A 33 -10.50 11.08 12.38
C LEU A 33 -9.57 12.28 12.66
N MET A 34 -8.48 12.40 11.89
CA MET A 34 -7.52 13.50 11.97
C MET A 34 -7.98 14.68 11.12
N GLU A 35 -7.61 15.90 11.52
CA GLU A 35 -7.89 17.07 10.69
C GLU A 35 -7.00 17.08 9.44
N PRO A 36 -7.45 17.66 8.31
CA PRO A 36 -6.62 17.76 7.11
C PRO A 36 -5.31 18.52 7.37
N SER A 37 -5.32 19.43 8.34
CA SER A 37 -4.17 20.22 8.79
C SER A 37 -3.24 19.49 9.76
N ASP A 38 -3.65 18.35 10.35
CA ASP A 38 -2.81 17.60 11.27
C ASP A 38 -1.57 17.04 10.57
N GLU A 39 -0.47 16.92 11.31
CA GLU A 39 0.71 16.24 10.79
C GLU A 39 0.49 14.73 10.82
N PHE A 40 0.72 14.06 9.68
CA PHE A 40 0.62 12.62 9.58
C PHE A 40 2.03 12.00 9.51
N PRO A 41 2.44 11.21 10.51
CA PRO A 41 3.78 10.62 10.52
C PRO A 41 3.86 9.44 9.55
N LEU A 42 4.52 9.66 8.40
CA LEU A 42 4.64 8.67 7.32
C LEU A 42 5.45 7.42 7.70
N GLU A 43 6.42 7.59 8.61
CA GLU A 43 7.31 6.51 9.08
C GLU A 43 6.72 5.76 10.29
N GLN A 44 5.65 6.27 10.90
CA GLN A 44 4.99 5.61 12.01
C GLN A 44 4.02 4.55 11.51
N SER A 45 3.86 3.49 12.31
CA SER A 45 2.86 2.48 12.05
C SER A 45 1.47 3.10 12.15
N TYR A 46 0.67 3.02 11.08
CA TYR A 46 -0.69 3.54 11.13
C TYR A 46 -1.58 2.73 12.11
N PHE A 47 -1.21 1.50 12.47
CA PHE A 47 -1.87 0.77 13.55
C PHE A 47 -1.58 1.40 14.93
N GLU A 48 -0.39 1.96 15.12
CA GLU A 48 -0.05 2.70 16.34
C GLU A 48 -0.75 4.07 16.38
N LEU A 49 -1.09 4.63 15.22
CA LEU A 49 -1.94 5.81 15.12
C LEU A 49 -3.42 5.53 15.46
N GLY A 50 -3.80 4.25 15.61
CA GLY A 50 -5.17 3.85 15.93
C GLY A 50 -5.97 3.36 14.72
N LEU A 51 -5.33 3.12 13.56
CA LEU A 51 -6.01 2.50 12.43
C LEU A 51 -6.38 1.06 12.80
N THR A 52 -7.56 0.62 12.38
CA THR A 52 -8.01 -0.75 12.58
C THR A 52 -7.63 -1.64 11.41
N SER A 53 -7.57 -2.96 11.61
CA SER A 53 -7.35 -3.92 10.51
C SER A 53 -8.43 -3.84 9.43
N LEU A 54 -9.68 -3.52 9.83
CA LEU A 54 -10.75 -3.24 8.88
C LEU A 54 -10.45 -1.97 8.09
N GLY A 55 -10.10 -0.86 8.77
CA GLY A 55 -9.73 0.39 8.11
C GLY A 55 -8.57 0.24 7.12
N ALA A 56 -7.54 -0.54 7.47
CA ALA A 56 -6.44 -0.85 6.55
C ALA A 56 -6.91 -1.61 5.30
N THR A 57 -7.90 -2.50 5.43
CA THR A 57 -8.47 -3.26 4.33
C THR A 57 -9.39 -2.39 3.47
N GLU A 58 -10.19 -1.51 4.07
CA GLU A 58 -11.06 -0.58 3.34
C GLU A 58 -10.24 0.48 2.57
N ILE A 59 -9.15 0.98 3.17
CA ILE A 59 -8.20 1.86 2.46
C ILE A 59 -7.61 1.13 1.27
N LYS A 60 -7.20 -0.14 1.45
CA LYS A 60 -6.70 -0.96 0.36
C LYS A 60 -7.72 -1.06 -0.78
N GLU A 61 -8.96 -1.45 -0.49
CA GLU A 61 -10.02 -1.59 -1.50
C GLU A 61 -10.31 -0.26 -2.21
N THR A 62 -10.29 0.85 -1.46
CA THR A 62 -10.47 2.19 -2.03
C THR A 62 -9.32 2.57 -2.96
N LEU A 63 -8.08 2.27 -2.58
CA LEU A 63 -6.91 2.46 -3.44
C LEU A 63 -7.02 1.61 -4.70
N GLU A 64 -7.35 0.31 -4.58
CA GLU A 64 -7.53 -0.60 -5.71
C GLU A 64 -8.62 -0.10 -6.67
N ALA A 65 -9.75 0.37 -6.14
CA ALA A 65 -10.85 0.90 -6.94
C ALA A 65 -10.48 2.19 -7.69
N ARG A 66 -9.67 3.07 -7.08
CA ARG A 66 -9.26 4.35 -7.68
C ARG A 66 -8.11 4.22 -8.66
N LEU A 67 -7.17 3.32 -8.37
CA LEU A 67 -5.98 3.03 -9.17
C LEU A 67 -6.29 2.04 -10.31
N GLY A 68 -7.32 1.21 -10.15
CA GLY A 68 -7.66 0.15 -11.11
C GLY A 68 -6.68 -1.02 -11.11
N GLN A 69 -5.82 -1.13 -10.10
CA GLN A 69 -4.79 -2.16 -9.97
C GLN A 69 -4.81 -2.77 -8.56
N PRO A 70 -4.49 -4.07 -8.42
CA PRO A 70 -4.45 -4.74 -7.13
C PRO A 70 -3.26 -4.27 -6.29
N VAL A 71 -3.48 -4.02 -5.00
CA VAL A 71 -2.47 -3.66 -4.01
C VAL A 71 -2.17 -4.89 -3.15
N GLN A 72 -0.89 -5.23 -3.01
CA GLN A 72 -0.52 -6.41 -2.23
C GLN A 72 -0.85 -6.20 -0.75
N SER A 73 -1.77 -7.01 -0.20
CA SER A 73 -2.14 -6.96 1.21
C SER A 73 -0.93 -7.16 2.14
N ALA A 74 0.05 -7.96 1.70
CA ALA A 74 1.28 -8.20 2.45
C ALA A 74 2.05 -6.90 2.73
N THR A 75 2.02 -5.92 1.82
CA THR A 75 2.70 -4.63 2.01
C THR A 75 2.08 -3.83 3.16
N LEU A 76 0.75 -3.88 3.31
CA LEU A 76 0.06 -3.21 4.41
C LEU A 76 0.44 -3.85 5.75
N PHE A 77 0.40 -5.17 5.87
CA PHE A 77 0.63 -5.82 7.17
C PHE A 77 2.12 -6.02 7.54
N ASN A 78 3.02 -6.18 6.56
CA ASN A 78 4.43 -6.48 6.84
C ASN A 78 5.22 -5.25 7.30
N ASN A 79 4.92 -4.08 6.72
CA ASN A 79 5.52 -2.83 7.13
C ASN A 79 4.42 -1.75 7.13
N PRO A 80 3.67 -1.61 8.24
CA PRO A 80 2.43 -0.84 8.31
C PRO A 80 2.66 0.67 8.38
N THR A 81 3.53 1.19 7.50
CA THR A 81 3.87 2.61 7.41
C THR A 81 3.39 3.15 6.07
N ALA A 82 2.88 4.38 6.07
CA ALA A 82 2.40 5.01 4.84
C ALA A 82 3.56 5.26 3.85
N ALA A 83 4.77 5.55 4.35
CA ALA A 83 5.98 5.68 3.53
C ALA A 83 6.26 4.41 2.71
N HIS A 84 6.13 3.23 3.32
CA HIS A 84 6.38 1.96 2.64
C HIS A 84 5.29 1.63 1.61
N LEU A 85 4.03 1.89 1.96
CA LEU A 85 2.91 1.77 1.02
C LEU A 85 3.10 2.68 -0.20
N LEU A 86 3.44 3.96 0.02
CA LEU A 86 3.70 4.93 -1.05
C LEU A 86 4.88 4.54 -1.93
N LYS A 87 5.93 3.96 -1.35
CA LYS A 87 7.05 3.44 -2.13
C LYS A 87 6.60 2.29 -3.03
N HIS A 88 5.89 1.30 -2.49
CA HIS A 88 5.36 0.17 -3.26
C HIS A 88 4.41 0.62 -4.38
N LEU A 89 3.52 1.58 -4.09
CA LEU A 89 2.62 2.13 -5.10
C LEU A 89 3.38 2.80 -6.25
N ARG A 90 4.49 3.48 -5.99
CA ARG A 90 5.29 4.14 -7.04
C ARG A 90 6.12 3.17 -7.87
N GLU A 91 6.66 2.12 -7.25
CA GLU A 91 7.58 1.20 -7.90
C GLU A 91 6.88 0.04 -8.63
N GLU A 92 5.76 -0.45 -8.11
CA GLU A 92 5.11 -1.68 -8.62
C GLU A 92 3.77 -1.38 -9.29
N VAL A 93 2.95 -0.52 -8.69
CA VAL A 93 1.58 -0.25 -9.16
C VAL A 93 1.60 0.82 -10.26
N LEU A 94 2.11 2.01 -9.93
CA LEU A 94 2.16 3.19 -10.80
C LEU A 94 3.52 3.35 -11.49
N ALA A 95 4.27 2.27 -11.70
CA ALA A 95 5.62 2.31 -12.26
C ALA A 95 5.71 3.09 -13.59
N GLU A 96 4.68 2.99 -14.42
CA GLU A 96 4.55 3.71 -15.70
C GLU A 96 4.40 5.24 -15.54
N HIS A 97 3.86 5.69 -14.41
CA HIS A 97 3.70 7.11 -14.07
C HIS A 97 4.87 7.70 -13.31
N PHE A 98 5.74 6.85 -12.78
CA PHE A 98 7.00 7.22 -12.15
C PHE A 98 8.17 6.61 -12.93
N PRO A 99 8.47 7.12 -14.16
CA PRO A 99 9.63 6.70 -14.92
C PRO A 99 10.91 6.98 -14.13
N THR A 100 11.29 6.02 -13.31
CA THR A 100 12.59 5.94 -12.69
C THR A 100 13.47 5.40 -13.79
N GLY A 101 14.29 6.26 -14.39
CA GLY A 101 15.24 5.82 -15.41
C GLY A 101 16.04 4.64 -14.87
N THR A 102 15.78 3.46 -15.42
CA THR A 102 16.36 2.14 -15.09
C THR A 102 16.05 1.59 -13.68
N ALA A 103 15.09 0.66 -13.59
CA ALA A 103 15.13 -0.44 -12.63
C ALA A 103 14.42 -1.66 -13.23
N ALA A 104 15.17 -2.77 -13.27
CA ALA A 104 14.84 -4.06 -13.86
C ALA A 104 13.72 -4.79 -13.07
N PRO A 105 13.08 -5.83 -13.64
CA PRO A 105 11.86 -6.40 -13.09
C PRO A 105 12.15 -7.05 -11.72
N ALA A 106 11.40 -6.64 -10.70
CA ALA A 106 11.38 -7.35 -9.43
C ALA A 106 10.74 -8.73 -9.66
N THR A 107 11.55 -9.77 -9.53
CA THR A 107 11.09 -11.15 -9.41
C THR A 107 10.12 -11.27 -8.22
N PRO A 108 8.93 -11.88 -8.38
CA PRO A 108 8.02 -12.08 -7.27
C PRO A 108 8.67 -12.94 -6.18
N ASP A 109 8.46 -12.47 -4.96
CA ASP A 109 9.12 -12.87 -3.72
C ASP A 109 8.81 -14.33 -3.34
N SER A 110 9.84 -15.20 -3.31
CA SER A 110 9.79 -16.59 -2.82
C SER A 110 9.31 -16.73 -1.35
N SER A 111 9.11 -15.65 -0.60
CA SER A 111 8.59 -15.68 0.77
C SER A 111 7.13 -16.14 0.87
N ALA A 112 6.34 -15.95 -0.19
CA ALA A 112 4.95 -16.44 -0.23
C ALA A 112 4.86 -17.97 -0.25
N GLU A 113 5.84 -18.65 -0.85
CA GLU A 113 5.90 -20.10 -0.94
C GLU A 113 6.32 -20.73 0.39
N SER A 114 7.29 -20.13 1.09
CA SER A 114 7.70 -20.57 2.44
C SER A 114 6.57 -20.46 3.48
N ARG A 115 5.71 -19.43 3.40
CA ARG A 115 4.57 -19.29 4.32
C ARG A 115 3.45 -20.31 4.04
N ARG A 116 3.18 -20.62 2.77
CA ARG A 116 2.22 -21.69 2.41
C ARG A 116 2.71 -23.06 2.83
N ALA A 117 4.01 -23.34 2.67
CA ALA A 117 4.62 -24.58 3.12
C ALA A 117 4.50 -24.77 4.65
N LEU A 118 4.64 -23.69 5.44
CA LEU A 118 4.52 -23.73 6.90
C LEU A 118 3.08 -23.99 7.38
N VAL A 119 2.07 -23.45 6.69
CA VAL A 119 0.66 -23.70 7.03
C VAL A 119 0.27 -25.15 6.71
N GLY A 120 0.80 -25.71 5.62
CA GLY A 120 0.61 -27.12 5.28
C GLY A 120 1.20 -28.07 6.33
N SER A 121 2.39 -27.78 6.86
CA SER A 121 3.02 -28.62 7.88
C SER A 121 2.34 -28.54 9.25
N LEU A 122 1.77 -27.38 9.61
CA LEU A 122 1.09 -27.21 10.91
C LEU A 122 -0.29 -27.89 10.96
N LEU A 123 -0.96 -28.03 9.81
CA LEU A 123 -2.25 -28.74 9.72
C LEU A 123 -2.10 -30.27 9.78
N ASP A 124 -0.96 -30.80 9.30
CA ASP A 124 -0.66 -32.24 9.35
C ASP A 124 -0.40 -32.73 10.79
N GLU A 125 0.26 -31.90 11.60
CA GLU A 125 0.61 -32.22 13.00
C GLU A 125 -0.62 -32.28 13.94
N LEU A 126 -1.70 -31.57 13.62
CA LEU A 126 -2.93 -31.55 14.44
C LEU A 126 -3.91 -32.71 14.15
N TYR A 127 -3.67 -33.51 13.11
CA TYR A 127 -4.52 -34.65 12.73
C TYR A 127 -3.90 -36.04 13.01
N GLN A 128 -2.71 -36.09 13.62
CA GLN A 128 -1.96 -37.33 13.91
C GLN A 128 -2.01 -37.81 15.38
N ASN A 129 -2.99 -37.35 16.18
CA ASN A 129 -3.25 -37.91 17.52
C ASN A 129 -4.74 -38.25 17.71
#